data_AF-A0A811VFA5-F1
#
_entry.id   AF-A0A811VFA5-F1
#
_cell.length_a   1.000
_cell.length_b   1.000
_cell.length_c   1.000
_cell.angle_alpha   90.00
_cell.angle_beta   90.00
_cell.angle_gamma   90.00
#
_symmetry.space_group_name_H-M   'P 1'
#
loop_
_entity.id
_entity.type
_entity.pdbx_description
1 polymer ?
#
loop_
_entity_poly.entity_id
_entity_poly.type
_entity_poly.pdbx_seq_one_letter_code
_entity_poly.pdbx_strand_id
1 'polypeptide(L)' 'MQGPHELGNIFWYKGTEIIDMSANLNEIDSATRISVDNDWTDGLTSRLKIRRAMPADTGNYTCVPTIAKSSSVYVHVII' A
#
# COMPACT_ATOMS: atom_id res chain seq x y z
N MET A 1 25.28 2.82 11.97
CA MET A 1 24.11 2.73 11.09
C MET A 1 22.92 2.45 11.97
N GLN A 2 22.08 3.46 12.24
CA GLN A 2 20.89 3.29 13.07
C GLN A 2 19.81 2.62 12.22
N GLY A 3 19.29 1.48 12.69
CA GLY A 3 18.20 0.76 12.04
C GLY A 3 16.88 1.56 12.02
N PRO A 4 15.79 1.00 11.46
CA PRO A 4 14.58 1.72 10.99
C PRO A 4 13.68 2.33 12.08
N HIS A 5 14.20 2.69 13.24
CA HIS A 5 13.43 3.02 14.44
C HIS A 5 12.74 4.41 14.44
N GLU A 6 12.89 5.23 13.38
CA GLU A 6 12.24 6.56 13.32
C GLU A 6 11.49 6.83 12.01
N LEU A 7 11.42 5.88 11.08
CA LEU A 7 10.98 6.18 9.71
C LEU A 7 9.44 6.10 9.52
N GLY A 8 8.68 5.76 10.57
CA GLY A 8 7.20 5.80 10.62
C GLY A 8 6.50 4.66 9.87
N ASN A 9 5.29 4.30 10.28
CA ASN A 9 4.48 3.30 9.56
C ASN A 9 3.70 3.95 8.42
N ILE A 10 3.33 3.17 7.40
CA ILE A 10 2.43 3.60 6.33
C ILE A 10 1.20 2.70 6.30
N PHE A 11 0.03 3.34 6.24
CA PHE A 11 -1.25 2.69 6.00
C PHE A 11 -1.76 3.04 4.60
N TRP A 12 -2.43 2.09 3.97
CA TRP A 12 -3.12 2.33 2.70
C TRP A 12 -4.63 2.20 2.86
N TYR A 13 -5.36 3.09 2.23
CA TYR A 13 -6.82 3.09 2.19
C TYR A 13 -7.33 3.10 0.76
N LYS A 14 -8.48 2.46 0.54
CA LYS A 14 -9.31 2.65 -0.65
C LYS A 14 -10.63 3.28 -0.21
N GLY A 15 -10.84 4.55 -0.56
CA GLY A 15 -11.92 5.35 0.01
C GLY A 15 -11.74 5.48 1.53
N THR A 16 -12.66 4.90 2.31
CA THR A 16 -12.60 4.86 3.78
C THR A 16 -12.14 3.51 4.34
N GLU A 17 -11.94 2.51 3.48
CA GLU A 17 -11.59 1.15 3.89
C GLU A 17 -10.07 0.99 3.95
N ILE A 18 -9.58 0.43 5.06
CA ILE A 18 -8.15 0.09 5.18
C ILE A 18 -7.85 -1.12 4.29
N ILE A 19 -6.75 -1.05 3.55
CA ILE A 19 -6.24 -2.18 2.77
C ILE A 19 -5.51 -3.11 3.72
N ASP A 20 -5.83 -4.39 3.68
CA ASP A 20 -5.13 -5.39 4.48
C ASP A 20 -3.66 -5.50 4.04
N MET A 21 -2.76 -5.19 4.97
CA MET A 21 -1.31 -5.19 4.75
C MET A 21 -0.64 -6.44 5.33
N SER A 22 -1.41 -7.37 5.91
CA SER A 22 -0.89 -8.61 6.52
C SER A 22 -0.31 -9.59 5.51
N ALA A 23 -0.65 -9.46 4.22
CA ALA A 23 -0.20 -10.32 3.13
C ALA A 23 1.32 -10.27 2.84
N ASN A 24 2.11 -9.49 3.61
CA ASN A 24 3.56 -9.42 3.46
C ASN A 24 4.36 -10.36 4.39
N LEU A 25 3.69 -11.09 5.29
CA LEU A 25 4.35 -12.06 6.15
C LEU A 25 4.05 -13.50 5.66
N ASN A 26 4.89 -14.02 4.77
CA ASN A 26 5.09 -15.46 4.62
C ASN A 26 3.99 -16.35 3.99
N GLU A 27 3.05 -15.86 3.19
CA GLU A 27 2.04 -16.75 2.61
C GLU A 27 2.21 -17.06 1.12
N ILE A 28 2.32 -18.37 0.89
CA ILE A 28 2.25 -19.15 -0.35
C ILE A 28 0.91 -18.96 -1.09
N ASP A 29 0.06 -18.00 -0.66
CA ASP A 29 -1.23 -17.76 -1.28
C ASP A 29 -1.17 -16.61 -2.29
N SER A 30 -1.03 -16.99 -3.56
CA SER A 30 -1.09 -16.10 -4.72
C SER A 30 -2.50 -15.54 -5.00
N ALA A 31 -3.47 -15.75 -4.09
CA ALA A 31 -4.86 -15.32 -4.24
C ALA A 31 -5.07 -13.83 -3.96
N THR A 32 -4.25 -13.21 -3.10
CA THR A 32 -4.43 -11.79 -2.75
C THR A 32 -3.91 -10.90 -3.87
N ARG A 33 -4.85 -10.25 -4.58
CA ARG A 33 -4.55 -9.39 -5.74
C ARG A 33 -3.90 -8.07 -5.36
N ILE A 34 -4.16 -7.55 -4.17
CA ILE A 34 -3.64 -6.27 -3.68
C ILE A 34 -2.55 -6.53 -2.65
N SER A 35 -1.37 -5.96 -2.82
CA SER A 35 -0.27 -6.06 -1.85
C SER A 35 0.43 -4.72 -1.64
N VAL A 36 1.03 -4.53 -0.48
CA VAL A 36 1.77 -3.31 -0.11
C VAL A 36 3.20 -3.68 0.21
N ASP A 37 4.16 -3.13 -0.52
CA ASP A 37 5.59 -3.40 -0.37
C ASP A 37 6.31 -2.15 0.15
N ASN A 38 7.07 -2.27 1.24
CA ASN A 38 7.76 -1.16 1.89
C ASN A 38 9.27 -1.31 1.73
N ASP A 39 9.89 -0.30 1.16
CA ASP A 39 11.32 -0.22 0.92
C ASP A 39 11.93 0.88 1.80
N TRP A 40 13.05 0.57 2.44
CA TRP A 40 13.75 1.46 3.38
C TRP A 40 15.19 1.77 2.94
N THR A 41 15.56 1.42 1.70
CA THR A 41 16.96 1.51 1.25
C THR A 41 17.40 2.94 0.96
N ASP A 42 16.48 3.81 0.53
CA ASP A 42 16.70 5.22 0.24
C ASP A 42 15.50 6.07 0.71
N GLY A 43 15.33 6.12 2.04
CA GLY A 43 14.11 6.64 2.67
C GLY A 43 12.96 5.63 2.64
N LEU A 44 11.86 5.95 3.33
CA LEU A 44 10.67 5.11 3.35
C LEU A 44 9.85 5.30 2.06
N THR A 45 9.78 4.24 1.26
CA THR A 45 8.93 4.16 0.07
C THR A 45 7.93 3.02 0.21
N SER A 46 6.63 3.33 0.17
CA SER A 46 5.58 2.32 0.17
C SER A 46 4.91 2.19 -1.19
N ARG A 47 4.73 0.96 -1.67
CA ARG A 47 4.23 0.64 -3.02
C ARG A 47 3.02 -0.29 -2.93
N LEU A 48 1.84 0.25 -3.22
CA LEU A 48 0.62 -0.54 -3.43
C LEU A 48 0.62 -1.16 -4.84
N LYS A 49 0.44 -2.48 -4.94
CA LYS A 49 0.43 -3.25 -6.18
C LYS A 49 -0.91 -3.96 -6.33
N ILE A 50 -1.57 -3.82 -7.49
CA ILE A 50 -2.82 -4.51 -7.82
C ILE A 50 -2.55 -5.45 -9.00
N ARG A 51 -2.61 -6.76 -8.77
CA ARG A 51 -2.47 -7.81 -9.78
C ARG A 51 -3.84 -8.18 -10.35
N ARG A 52 -3.93 -8.41 -11.67
CA ARG A 52 -5.20 -8.74 -12.35
C ARG A 52 -6.29 -7.73 -11.98
N ALA A 53 -6.05 -6.46 -12.33
CA ALA A 53 -6.97 -5.37 -12.01
C ALA A 53 -8.35 -5.62 -12.63
N MET A 54 -9.40 -5.29 -11.88
CA MET A 54 -10.80 -5.42 -12.29
C MET A 54 -11.53 -4.08 -12.10
N PRO A 55 -12.67 -3.84 -12.77
CA PRO A 55 -13.41 -2.57 -12.65
C PRO A 55 -13.72 -2.18 -11.20
N ALA A 56 -13.97 -3.17 -10.35
CA ALA A 56 -14.21 -2.97 -8.92
C ALA A 56 -13.00 -2.45 -8.14
N ASP A 57 -11.78 -2.48 -8.68
CA ASP A 57 -10.60 -1.84 -8.09
C ASP A 57 -10.58 -0.32 -8.33
N THR A 58 -11.46 0.23 -9.18
CA THR A 58 -11.60 1.68 -9.33
C THR A 58 -11.89 2.34 -7.99
N GLY A 59 -11.21 3.45 -7.68
CA GLY A 59 -11.41 4.17 -6.43
C GLY A 59 -10.30 5.15 -6.10
N ASN A 60 -10.47 5.86 -4.99
CA ASN A 60 -9.47 6.76 -4.44
C ASN A 60 -8.56 6.01 -3.46
N TYR A 61 -7.28 5.91 -3.78
CA TYR A 61 -6.27 5.25 -2.97
C TYR A 61 -5.45 6.29 -2.21
N THR A 62 -5.39 6.16 -0.89
CA THR A 62 -4.69 7.11 -0.02
C THR A 62 -3.57 6.43 0.73
N CYS A 63 -2.37 7.00 0.63
CA CYS A 63 -1.21 6.65 1.46
C CYS A 63 -1.21 7.56 2.70
N VAL A 64 -1.18 6.96 3.88
CA VAL A 64 -1.23 7.64 5.18
C VAL A 64 0.01 7.25 6.01
N PRO A 65 1.11 8.00 5.90
CA PRO A 65 2.29 7.83 6.75
C PRO A 65 2.03 8.39 8.17
N THR A 66 2.66 7.81 9.20
CA THR A 66 2.51 8.29 10.59
C THR A 66 3.32 9.55 10.90
N ILE A 67 4.34 9.85 10.09
CA ILE A 67 5.28 10.97 10.33
C ILE A 67 5.35 11.97 9.17
N ALA A 68 4.41 11.91 8.22
CA ALA A 68 4.37 12.80 7.07
C ALA A 68 2.91 13.09 6.66
N LYS A 69 2.71 13.94 5.65
CA LYS A 69 1.37 14.23 5.12
C LYS A 69 0.86 13.06 4.29
N SER A 70 -0.45 12.81 4.36
CA SER A 70 -1.12 11.86 3.48
C SER A 70 -1.20 12.39 2.05
N SER A 71 -1.31 11.47 1.10
CA SER A 71 -1.50 11.77 -0.31
C SER A 71 -2.43 10.75 -0.97
N SER A 72 -3.25 11.21 -1.90
CA SER A 72 -4.29 10.41 -2.54
C SER A 72 -4.14 10.40 -4.06
N VAL A 73 -4.53 9.29 -4.68
CA VAL A 73 -4.59 9.13 -6.15
C VAL A 73 -5.89 8.40 -6.52
N TYR A 74 -6.58 8.90 -7.55
CA TYR A 74 -7.74 8.21 -8.08
C TYR A 74 -7.31 7.23 -9.18
N VAL A 75 -7.62 5.95 -8.99
CA VAL A 75 -7.38 4.89 -9.97
C VAL A 75 -8.68 4.59 -10.70
N HIS A 76 -8.64 4.62 -12.03
CA HIS A 76 -9.75 4.23 -12.89
C HIS A 76 -9.35 3.04 -13.74
N VAL A 77 -9.99 1.88 -13.51
CA VAL A 77 -9.73 0.66 -14.27
C VAL A 77 -10.74 0.57 -15.42
N ILE A 78 -10.21 0.51 -16.64
CA ILE A 78 -10.99 0.37 -17.89
C ILE A 78 -10.87 -1.06 -18.43
N ILE A 79 -11.92 -1.51 -19.13
CA ILE A 79 -12.02 -2.84 -19.78
C ILE A 79 -11.78 -2.76 -21.29
#